data_AF-A0A1A8UZD8-F1
#
_entry.id   AF-A0A1A8UZD8-F1
#
_cell.length_a   1.000
_cell.length_b   1.000
_cell.length_c   1.000
_cell.angle_alpha   90.00
_cell.angle_beta   90.00
_cell.angle_gamma   90.00
#
_symmetry.space_group_name_H-M   'P 1'
#
loop_
_entity.id
_entity.type
_entity.pdbx_description
1 polymer ?
#
loop_
_entity_poly.entity_id
_entity_poly.type
_entity_poly.pdbx_seq_one_letter_code
_entity_poly.pdbx_strand_id
1 'polypeptide(L)'
;MASSCVRVVGSILGKCANCSAIISPVTLQLFRQVCMSSALHRKNLAAAGPEQFTAEFVKKQIDEFEVGKRHLANMMGEDPENFSQEDIDRSIAYLFPSGLFEKKARPLMKHPDEIFPKQRAVQWGADGRPFHFLFYTGKQSYYFLMHVSESRR
;
A
#
# COMPACT_ATOMS: atom_id res chain seq x y z
N MET A 1 -27.78 16.33 4.44
CA MET A 1 -28.90 15.36 4.42
C MET A 1 -28.30 13.96 4.32
N ALA A 2 -28.04 13.30 5.45
CA ALA A 2 -27.47 11.96 5.51
C ALA A 2 -28.38 11.08 6.37
N SER A 3 -28.87 9.98 5.81
CA SER A 3 -29.82 9.08 6.47
C SER A 3 -29.06 7.97 7.19
N SER A 4 -29.24 7.87 8.51
CA SER A 4 -28.78 6.77 9.33
C SER A 4 -29.74 5.59 9.19
N CYS A 5 -29.21 4.36 9.08
CA CYS A 5 -30.02 3.14 9.05
C CYS A 5 -29.70 2.33 10.29
N VAL A 6 -30.57 2.40 11.30
CA VAL A 6 -30.50 1.63 12.55
C VAL A 6 -31.18 0.29 12.32
N ARG A 7 -30.44 -0.82 12.52
CA ARG A 7 -31.03 -2.18 12.48
C ARG A 7 -31.47 -2.57 13.89
N VAL A 8 -32.78 -2.69 14.08
CA VAL A 8 -33.41 -3.26 15.28
C VAL A 8 -33.21 -4.78 15.26
N VAL A 9 -32.64 -5.32 16.34
CA VAL A 9 -32.57 -6.77 16.59
C VAL A 9 -33.84 -7.16 17.34
N GLY A 10 -34.71 -7.95 16.69
CA GLY A 10 -35.86 -8.56 17.33
C GLY A 10 -35.45 -9.83 18.10
N SER A 11 -35.69 -9.85 19.40
CA SER A 11 -35.56 -11.06 20.23
C SER A 11 -36.85 -11.86 20.18
N ILE A 12 -36.82 -13.04 19.57
CA ILE A 12 -37.94 -13.99 19.61
C ILE A 12 -37.73 -14.91 20.81
N LEU A 13 -38.42 -14.61 21.91
CA LEU A 13 -38.45 -15.41 23.13
C LEU A 13 -39.37 -16.62 22.92
N GLY A 14 -38.79 -17.75 22.50
CA GLY A 14 -39.49 -19.03 22.42
C GLY A 14 -39.64 -19.68 23.80
N LYS A 15 -40.87 -19.68 24.33
CA LYS A 15 -41.27 -20.49 25.49
C LYS A 15 -41.26 -21.98 25.11
N CYS A 16 -40.57 -22.81 25.89
CA CYS A 16 -40.78 -24.27 25.88
C CYS A 16 -41.26 -24.73 27.26
N ALA A 17 -42.31 -25.54 27.23
CA ALA A 17 -43.04 -26.05 28.36
C ALA A 17 -42.31 -27.19 29.08
N ASN A 18 -42.65 -27.34 30.37
CA ASN A 18 -42.14 -28.33 31.30
C ASN A 18 -42.34 -29.78 30.81
N CYS A 19 -41.32 -30.63 30.96
CA CYS A 19 -41.47 -32.08 31.09
C CYS A 19 -40.47 -32.60 32.14
N SER A 20 -41.00 -33.38 33.08
CA SER A 20 -40.39 -33.92 34.29
C SER A 20 -39.38 -35.04 34.01
N ALA A 21 -38.32 -35.10 34.82
CA ALA A 21 -37.30 -36.16 34.80
C ALA A 21 -37.72 -37.37 35.65
N ILE A 22 -37.50 -38.59 35.13
CA ILE A 22 -37.36 -39.82 35.94
C ILE A 22 -36.21 -40.67 35.34
N ILE A 23 -35.37 -41.17 36.24
CA ILE A 23 -34.04 -41.78 36.07
C ILE A 23 -34.14 -43.30 35.88
N SER A 24 -33.16 -43.92 35.19
CA SER A 24 -32.42 -45.18 35.55
C SER A 24 -32.01 -46.03 34.30
N PRO A 25 -31.11 -47.04 34.40
CA PRO A 25 -29.79 -46.98 33.76
C PRO A 25 -29.45 -48.20 32.84
N VAL A 26 -28.24 -48.18 32.27
CA VAL A 26 -27.39 -49.34 31.82
C VAL A 26 -27.16 -49.50 30.30
N THR A 27 -25.86 -49.64 29.99
CA THR A 27 -25.14 -50.16 28.79
C THR A 27 -24.90 -49.31 27.54
N LEU A 28 -23.67 -48.75 27.50
CA LEU A 28 -22.63 -48.96 26.48
C LEU A 28 -23.06 -48.92 25.01
N GLN A 29 -22.91 -47.77 24.35
CA GLN A 29 -22.41 -47.73 22.96
C GLN A 29 -21.54 -46.50 22.74
N LEU A 30 -20.28 -46.80 22.42
CA LEU A 30 -19.22 -45.89 22.03
C LEU A 30 -19.57 -45.35 20.63
N PHE A 31 -20.27 -44.22 20.57
CA PHE A 31 -20.32 -43.41 19.37
C PHE A 31 -19.65 -42.08 19.69
N ARG A 32 -18.38 -41.97 19.30
CA ARG A 32 -17.68 -40.69 19.20
C ARG A 32 -18.39 -39.84 18.15
N GLN A 33 -19.47 -39.19 18.53
CA GLN A 33 -20.04 -38.13 17.72
C GLN A 33 -19.29 -36.85 18.07
N VAL A 34 -18.13 -36.68 17.43
CA VAL A 34 -17.48 -35.37 17.40
C VAL A 34 -18.47 -34.46 16.69
N CYS A 35 -19.16 -33.61 17.45
CA CYS A 35 -19.92 -32.50 16.90
C CYS A 35 -18.91 -31.62 16.15
N MET A 36 -18.83 -31.80 14.83
CA MET A 36 -18.09 -30.93 13.94
C MET A 36 -18.84 -29.59 13.95
N SER A 37 -18.49 -28.71 14.89
CA SER A 37 -18.82 -27.30 14.79
C SER A 37 -18.17 -26.78 13.52
N SER A 38 -18.98 -26.46 12.51
CA SER A 38 -18.52 -25.77 11.31
C SER A 38 -18.08 -24.36 11.70
N ALA A 39 -16.84 -24.24 12.19
CA ALA A 39 -16.22 -22.95 12.43
C ALA A 39 -16.17 -22.21 11.09
N LEU A 40 -16.98 -21.15 10.96
CA LEU A 40 -16.95 -20.28 9.79
C LEU A 40 -15.50 -19.78 9.62
N HIS A 41 -14.81 -20.30 8.60
CA HIS A 41 -13.47 -19.86 8.28
C HIS A 41 -13.55 -18.40 7.80
N ARG A 42 -12.99 -17.49 8.59
CA ARG A 42 -12.86 -16.08 8.22
C ARG A 42 -11.93 -16.00 7.02
N LYS A 43 -12.43 -15.50 5.88
CA LYS A 43 -11.59 -15.22 4.71
C LYS A 43 -10.53 -14.21 5.12
N ASN A 44 -9.26 -14.56 4.93
CA ASN A 44 -8.14 -13.65 5.21
C ASN A 44 -8.22 -12.44 4.29
N LEU A 45 -8.00 -11.25 4.86
CA LEU A 45 -7.86 -10.04 4.06
C LEU A 45 -6.65 -10.21 3.14
N ALA A 46 -6.79 -9.80 1.88
CA ALA A 46 -5.67 -9.82 0.95
C ALA A 46 -4.51 -9.00 1.54
N ALA A 47 -3.30 -9.55 1.48
CA ALA A 47 -2.10 -8.82 1.86
C ALA A 47 -2.03 -7.49 1.10
N ALA A 48 -1.48 -6.46 1.76
CA ALA A 48 -1.31 -5.16 1.12
C ALA A 48 -0.59 -5.34 -0.22
N GLY A 49 -1.21 -4.83 -1.30
CA GLY A 49 -0.64 -4.88 -2.63
C GLY A 49 0.62 -4.02 -2.75
N PRO A 50 1.28 -4.03 -3.93
CA PRO A 50 2.45 -3.19 -4.17
C PRO A 50 2.12 -1.71 -3.90
N GLU A 51 3.01 -1.01 -3.18
CA GLU A 51 2.83 0.41 -2.86
C GLU A 51 2.74 1.24 -4.15
N GLN A 52 1.62 1.93 -4.33
CA GLN A 52 1.44 2.85 -5.45
C GLN A 52 1.67 4.28 -4.97
N PHE A 53 2.71 4.91 -5.51
CA PHE A 53 3.04 6.30 -5.22
C PHE A 53 2.14 7.20 -6.06
N THR A 54 1.08 7.73 -5.45
CA THR A 54 0.20 8.68 -6.12
C THR A 54 0.95 9.99 -6.42
N ALA A 55 0.54 10.69 -7.48
CA ALA A 55 1.15 11.97 -7.84
C ALA A 55 1.06 13.00 -6.70
N GLU A 56 0.01 12.94 -5.88
CA GLU A 56 -0.14 13.79 -4.70
C GLU A 56 0.88 13.46 -3.60
N PHE A 57 1.19 12.17 -3.41
CA PHE A 57 2.19 11.75 -2.46
C PHE A 57 3.59 12.25 -2.86
N VAL A 58 3.96 12.08 -4.13
CA VAL A 58 5.26 12.55 -4.64
C VAL A 58 5.40 14.06 -4.46
N LYS A 59 4.34 14.84 -4.75
CA LYS A 59 4.36 16.30 -4.53
C LYS A 59 4.61 16.66 -3.06
N LYS A 60 3.91 16.02 -2.12
CA LYS A 60 4.14 16.24 -0.69
C LYS A 60 5.58 15.94 -0.28
N GLN A 61 6.17 14.88 -0.82
CA GLN A 61 7.56 14.52 -0.54
C GLN A 61 8.56 15.55 -1.10
N ILE A 62 8.24 16.23 -2.20
CA ILE A 62 9.06 17.33 -2.74
C ILE A 62 9.03 18.52 -1.77
N ASP A 63 7.84 18.92 -1.33
CA ASP A 63 7.68 20.02 -0.38
C ASP A 63 8.41 19.73 0.95
N GLU A 64 8.27 18.51 1.47
CA GLU A 64 8.97 18.03 2.68
C GLU A 64 10.49 18.05 2.50
N PHE A 65 10.99 17.64 1.32
CA PHE A 65 12.42 17.68 1.00
C PHE A 65 12.96 19.11 0.97
N GLU A 66 12.24 20.07 0.40
CA GLU A 66 12.67 21.48 0.37
C GLU A 66 12.70 22.11 1.77
N VAL A 67 11.70 21.81 2.61
CA VAL A 67 11.68 22.26 4.01
C VAL A 67 12.81 21.62 4.81
N GLY A 68 13.03 20.32 4.61
CA GLY A 68 14.14 19.57 5.23
C GLY A 68 15.51 20.09 4.81
N LYS A 69 15.69 20.44 3.52
CA LYS A 69 16.92 21.04 3.00
C LYS A 69 17.27 22.34 3.72
N ARG A 70 16.29 23.24 3.89
CA ARG A 70 16.49 24.51 4.62
C ARG A 70 16.83 24.28 6.09
N HIS A 71 16.19 23.31 6.74
CA HIS A 71 16.50 22.95 8.13
C HIS A 71 17.90 22.34 8.27
N LEU A 72 18.31 21.49 7.32
CA LEU A 72 19.64 20.89 7.32
C LEU A 72 20.72 21.96 7.17
N ALA A 73 20.55 22.89 6.22
CA ALA A 73 21.46 24.03 6.05
C ALA A 73 21.57 24.86 7.34
N ASN A 74 20.45 25.16 8.00
CA ASN A 74 20.42 25.87 9.28
C ASN A 74 21.17 25.12 10.39
N MET A 75 21.03 23.79 10.49
CA MET A 75 21.77 22.98 11.47
C MET A 75 23.28 22.98 11.21
N MET A 76 23.69 23.06 9.94
CA MET A 76 25.09 23.07 9.54
C MET A 76 25.71 24.47 9.50
N GLY A 77 24.89 25.53 9.63
CA GLY A 77 25.34 26.92 9.52
C GLY A 77 25.69 27.35 8.10
N GLU A 78 25.16 26.65 7.09
CA GLU A 78 25.37 26.93 5.67
C GLU A 78 24.20 27.74 5.09
N ASP A 79 24.43 28.39 3.94
CA ASP A 79 23.38 29.14 3.23
C ASP A 79 22.40 28.18 2.52
N PRO A 80 21.07 28.24 2.79
CA PRO A 80 20.09 27.34 2.18
C PRO A 80 20.04 27.41 0.64
N GLU A 81 20.35 28.55 0.03
CA GLU A 81 20.27 28.73 -1.43
C GLU A 81 21.48 28.11 -2.14
N ASN A 82 22.67 28.17 -1.55
CA ASN A 82 23.90 27.59 -2.10
C ASN A 82 24.15 26.13 -1.64
N PHE A 83 23.19 25.52 -0.95
CA PHE A 83 23.35 24.17 -0.40
C PHE A 83 23.21 23.10 -1.49
N SER A 84 24.32 22.43 -1.83
CA SER A 84 24.38 21.42 -2.90
C SER A 84 24.00 20.02 -2.39
N GLN A 85 23.79 19.07 -3.31
CA GLN A 85 23.49 17.69 -2.94
C GLN A 85 24.68 16.97 -2.28
N GLU A 86 25.91 17.40 -2.58
CA GLU A 86 27.12 16.88 -1.95
C GLU A 86 27.24 17.36 -0.50
N ASP A 87 26.86 18.61 -0.23
CA ASP A 87 26.79 19.14 1.13
C ASP A 87 25.78 18.35 1.96
N ILE A 88 24.59 18.10 1.41
CA ILE A 88 23.57 17.26 2.04
C ILE A 88 24.16 15.89 2.41
N ASP A 89 24.82 15.21 1.48
CA ASP A 89 25.37 13.87 1.71
C ASP A 89 26.46 13.88 2.80
N ARG A 90 27.31 14.92 2.81
CA ARG A 90 28.33 15.12 3.85
C ARG A 90 27.69 15.36 5.22
N SER A 91 26.69 16.23 5.29
CA SER A 91 25.97 16.55 6.52
C SER A 91 25.25 15.32 7.09
N ILE A 92 24.57 14.54 6.24
CA ILE A 92 23.89 13.30 6.67
C ILE A 92 24.90 12.27 7.17
N ALA A 93 26.05 12.10 6.49
CA ALA A 93 27.09 11.18 6.94
C ALA A 93 27.70 11.59 8.30
N TYR A 94 27.77 12.89 8.58
CA TYR A 94 28.24 13.42 9.85
C TYR A 94 27.21 13.27 10.98
N LEU A 95 25.95 13.66 10.73
CA LEU A 95 24.87 13.63 11.72
C LEU A 95 24.42 12.20 12.05
N PHE A 96 24.40 11.32 11.04
CA PHE A 96 23.95 9.92 11.16
C PHE A 96 25.04 8.97 10.68
N PRO A 97 26.14 8.80 11.44
CA PRO A 97 27.23 7.93 11.04
C PRO A 97 26.76 6.48 10.95
N SER A 98 26.94 5.84 9.80
CA SER A 98 26.60 4.43 9.57
C SER A 98 27.83 3.63 9.12
N GLY A 99 28.07 2.49 9.80
CA GLY A 99 29.17 1.58 9.49
C GLY A 99 28.84 0.51 8.44
N LEU A 100 27.70 0.62 7.75
CA LEU A 100 27.24 -0.39 6.80
C LEU A 100 28.14 -0.39 5.54
N PHE A 101 28.58 -1.58 5.11
CA PHE A 101 29.36 -1.73 3.88
C PHE A 101 28.54 -1.38 2.63
N GLU A 102 27.26 -1.76 2.61
CA GLU A 102 26.35 -1.42 1.52
C GLU A 102 25.94 0.05 1.58
N LYS A 103 26.35 0.83 0.59
CA LYS A 103 26.03 2.26 0.50
C LYS A 103 24.52 2.55 0.40
N LYS A 104 23.75 1.63 -0.20
CA LYS A 104 22.30 1.78 -0.38
C LYS A 104 21.50 1.62 0.91
N ALA A 105 22.08 0.95 1.92
CA ALA A 105 21.45 0.74 3.22
C ALA A 105 21.77 1.86 4.22
N ARG A 106 22.62 2.83 3.84
CA ARG A 106 22.97 3.97 4.68
C ARG A 106 21.86 5.02 4.67
N PRO A 107 21.75 5.85 5.72
CA PRO A 107 20.89 7.03 5.68
C PRO A 107 21.24 7.93 4.49
N LEU A 108 20.22 8.36 3.74
CA LEU A 108 20.37 9.24 2.58
C LEU A 108 19.18 10.19 2.48
N MET A 109 19.43 11.40 1.98
CA MET A 109 18.41 12.41 1.72
C MET A 109 18.60 12.92 0.28
N LYS A 110 17.65 12.57 -0.60
CA LYS A 110 17.70 12.85 -2.05
C LYS A 110 16.35 13.38 -2.52
N HIS A 111 16.33 13.97 -3.71
CA HIS A 111 15.09 14.38 -4.34
C HIS A 111 14.16 13.16 -4.58
N PRO A 112 12.84 13.27 -4.34
CA PRO A 112 11.89 12.16 -4.47
C PRO A 112 11.94 11.44 -5.83
N ASP A 113 12.24 12.15 -6.91
CA ASP A 113 12.34 11.57 -8.26
C ASP A 113 13.47 10.54 -8.43
N GLU A 114 14.51 10.61 -7.59
CA GLU A 114 15.62 9.65 -7.59
C GLU A 114 15.37 8.45 -6.68
N ILE A 115 14.58 8.65 -5.62
CA ILE A 115 14.25 7.62 -4.62
C ILE A 115 13.12 6.73 -5.14
N PHE A 116 12.04 7.33 -5.63
CA PHE A 116 10.84 6.61 -6.04
C PHE A 116 10.97 6.11 -7.48
N PRO A 117 10.60 4.85 -7.76
CA PRO A 117 10.60 4.34 -9.12
C PRO A 117 9.58 5.11 -9.97
N LYS A 118 9.98 5.49 -11.19
CA LYS A 118 9.09 6.18 -12.14
C LYS A 118 7.89 5.30 -12.45
N GLN A 119 6.72 5.75 -12.03
CA GLN A 119 5.46 5.07 -12.29
C GLN A 119 4.88 5.51 -13.63
N ARG A 120 4.25 4.59 -14.37
CA ARG A 120 3.51 4.96 -15.58
C ARG A 120 2.24 5.67 -15.16
N ALA A 121 2.00 6.83 -15.77
CA ALA A 121 0.71 7.49 -15.65
C ALA A 121 -0.42 6.61 -16.18
N VAL A 122 -1.64 6.91 -15.76
CA VAL A 122 -2.86 6.28 -16.29
C VAL A 122 -2.88 6.44 -17.81
N GLN A 123 -3.11 5.33 -18.52
CA GLN A 123 -2.98 5.27 -19.99
C GLN A 123 -4.30 5.55 -20.74
N TRP A 124 -5.36 5.86 -20.01
CA TRP A 124 -6.70 6.14 -20.52
C TRP A 124 -7.35 7.27 -19.72
N GLY A 125 -8.30 7.98 -20.34
CA GLY A 125 -9.07 9.02 -19.68
C GLY A 125 -10.28 8.47 -18.92
N ALA A 126 -11.12 9.38 -18.43
CA ALA A 126 -12.40 9.02 -17.80
C ALA A 126 -13.39 8.37 -18.78
N ASP A 127 -13.21 8.59 -20.07
CA ASP A 127 -13.92 7.95 -21.18
C ASP A 127 -13.53 6.47 -21.39
N GLY A 128 -12.44 6.02 -20.76
CA GLY A 128 -11.91 4.67 -20.92
C GLY A 128 -11.19 4.44 -22.25
N ARG A 129 -11.04 5.46 -23.10
CA ARG A 129 -10.32 5.36 -24.37
C ARG A 129 -8.82 5.45 -24.12
N PRO A 130 -8.01 4.47 -24.57
CA PRO A 130 -6.57 4.57 -24.45
C PRO A 130 -6.00 5.76 -25.25
N PHE A 131 -4.99 6.43 -24.69
CA PHE A 131 -4.36 7.58 -25.35
C PHE A 131 -3.51 7.15 -26.57
N HIS A 132 -2.90 5.97 -26.50
CA HIS A 132 -1.99 5.47 -27.53
C HIS A 132 -2.69 4.39 -28.39
N PHE A 133 -2.55 4.47 -29.71
CA PHE A 133 -3.17 3.50 -30.62
C PHE A 133 -2.61 2.06 -30.47
N LEU A 134 -1.33 1.92 -30.15
CA LEU A 134 -0.69 0.63 -29.83
C LEU A 134 -0.90 0.15 -28.38
N PHE A 135 -1.84 0.72 -27.62
CA PHE A 135 -2.08 0.34 -26.23
C PHE A 135 -2.34 -1.17 -26.06
N TYR A 136 -3.17 -1.75 -26.93
CA TYR A 136 -3.55 -3.17 -26.89
C TYR A 136 -2.41 -4.16 -27.20
N THR A 137 -1.23 -3.66 -27.59
CA THR A 137 -0.03 -4.50 -27.72
C THR A 137 0.63 -4.83 -26.38
N GLY A 138 0.22 -4.15 -25.29
CA GLY A 138 0.80 -4.27 -23.95
C GLY A 138 2.18 -3.58 -23.78
N LYS A 139 2.93 -3.36 -24.86
CA LYS A 139 4.23 -2.68 -24.88
C LYS A 139 4.22 -1.48 -25.85
N GLN A 140 3.28 -0.56 -25.65
CA GLN A 140 3.05 0.57 -26.55
C GLN A 140 4.32 1.36 -26.93
N SER A 141 5.17 1.71 -25.95
CA SER A 141 6.38 2.52 -26.19
C SER A 141 7.42 1.80 -27.03
N TYR A 142 7.52 0.47 -26.86
CA TYR A 142 8.46 -0.36 -27.61
C TYR A 142 8.05 -0.47 -29.08
N TYR A 143 6.80 -0.84 -29.35
CA TYR A 143 6.33 -0.99 -30.73
C TYR A 143 6.17 0.35 -31.44
N PHE A 144 5.91 1.44 -30.71
CA PHE A 144 5.93 2.78 -31.27
C PHE A 144 7.32 3.13 -31.83
N LEU A 145 8.39 2.88 -31.06
CA LEU A 145 9.76 3.10 -31.53
C LEU A 145 10.09 2.27 -32.78
N MET A 146 9.71 0.99 -32.79
CA MET A 146 9.91 0.11 -33.96
C MET A 146 9.20 0.66 -35.20
N HIS A 147 7.91 0.98 -35.07
CA HIS A 147 7.09 1.52 -36.16
C HIS A 147 7.66 2.84 -36.70
N VAL A 148 8.07 3.75 -35.82
CA VAL A 148 8.70 5.04 -36.22
C VAL A 148 10.04 4.82 -36.91
N SER A 149 10.83 3.84 -36.45
CA SER A 149 12.14 3.54 -37.05
C SER A 149 12.04 2.94 -38.45
N GLU A 150 11.04 2.09 -38.68
CA GLU A 150 10.78 1.46 -39.98
C GLU A 150 10.16 2.45 -40.96
N SER A 151 9.23 3.30 -40.50
CA SER A 151 8.57 4.31 -41.35
C SER A 151 9.49 5.43 -41.83
N ARG A 152 10.70 5.54 -41.27
CA ARG A 152 11.71 6.55 -41.66
C ARG A 152 12.70 6.03 -42.71
N ARG A 153 12.64 4.74 -43.07
CA ARG A 153 13.41 4.20 -44.20
C ARG A 153 12.59 4.28 -45.48
#